data_AF-A0A6S4PSN9-F1
#
_entry.id   AF-A0A6S4PSN9-F1
#
_cell.length_a   1.000
_cell.length_b   1.000
_cell.length_c   1.000
_cell.angle_alpha   90.00
_cell.angle_beta   90.00
_cell.angle_gamma   90.00
#
_symmetry.space_group_name_H-M   'P 1'
#
loop_
_entity.id
_entity.type
_entity.pdbx_description
1 polymer ?
#
loop_
_entity_poly.entity_id
_entity_poly.type
_entity_poly.pdbx_seq_one_letter_code
_entity_poly.pdbx_strand_id
1 'polypeptide(L)'
;MDLSISHSSLRLPATIRRPFKASSKDSRLFLSPIKPRITQDIKSSSNFPTATCSSSSSTTNKLTLPPGLYGESMFSKPLLFGQHDRNSVRASAQAQAEGSDSVPLANSQVGLSVPDSVFAKVTRFLYTCYKFARPYAMRQSIISTVCLYARVLVENPQLFKWSLLLKAFPGLIAVFLAYTYYNGTNQIFDIDIDKVNKPYLPLPAGELTLKQAWYLVIFDIVAGLSILRLMNADKITTILYCLGLFFCTLYSAPPFRFKGSSLATVIVIPLITGVIQNIGILYTSQVSLGLPFWWSPPVVFITAFSTLFFVIISITKDIPDVEGDLKHNIRTFAAMFGAKNIAVAAMGLLLINYLAPIAAAFYLPQAFNLKVLLPSHLIMSVWSIFEWRKMVKENYNQESSTNFFQFLWTLLMIEFLLFPFI
;
A
#
# COMPACT_ATOMS: atom_id res chain seq x y z
N MET A 1 28.67 22.36 -57.14
CA MET A 1 29.03 23.48 -56.24
C MET A 1 29.74 22.89 -55.04
N ASP A 2 31.06 22.71 -55.18
CA ASP A 2 32.13 23.30 -54.36
C ASP A 2 31.78 23.62 -52.89
N LEU A 3 32.57 23.30 -51.86
CA LEU A 3 34.00 23.01 -51.76
C LEU A 3 34.30 22.37 -50.40
N SER A 4 35.35 21.54 -50.38
CA SER A 4 35.90 20.82 -49.24
C SER A 4 36.93 21.64 -48.43
N ILE A 5 36.93 21.42 -47.11
CA ILE A 5 38.07 21.23 -46.18
C ILE A 5 39.09 22.37 -45.98
N SER A 6 39.34 22.68 -44.69
CA SER A 6 40.66 23.07 -44.20
C SER A 6 40.99 22.33 -42.90
N HIS A 7 42.13 21.63 -42.90
CA HIS A 7 42.75 20.91 -41.80
C HIS A 7 43.75 21.78 -41.01
N SER A 8 44.20 21.23 -39.87
CA SER A 8 45.42 21.50 -39.07
C SER A 8 45.12 22.17 -37.71
N SER A 9 45.69 21.76 -36.57
CA SER A 9 46.78 20.80 -36.30
C SER A 9 46.95 20.54 -34.79
N LEU A 10 47.19 19.25 -34.44
CA LEU A 10 48.22 18.74 -33.51
C LEU A 10 48.30 19.21 -32.02
N ARG A 11 47.98 18.32 -31.07
CA ARG A 11 48.94 17.49 -30.28
C ARG A 11 48.31 16.90 -29.01
N LEU A 12 48.46 15.58 -28.85
CA LEU A 12 48.46 14.80 -27.61
C LEU A 12 49.95 14.58 -27.21
N PRO A 13 50.33 14.29 -25.93
CA PRO A 13 50.16 12.93 -25.37
C PRO A 13 50.03 12.84 -23.84
N ALA A 14 50.03 11.59 -23.35
CA ALA A 14 49.56 11.11 -22.06
C ALA A 14 50.64 10.93 -20.94
N THR A 15 50.13 10.72 -19.72
CA THR A 15 50.67 9.97 -18.55
C THR A 15 51.86 10.50 -17.72
N ILE A 16 51.67 10.62 -16.38
CA ILE A 16 52.32 9.84 -15.28
C ILE A 16 52.00 10.44 -13.87
N ARG A 17 52.09 9.57 -12.86
CA ARG A 17 51.75 9.58 -11.40
C ARG A 17 52.26 10.73 -10.49
N ARG A 18 51.45 11.01 -9.42
CA ARG A 18 51.69 11.38 -7.97
C ARG A 18 53.10 11.89 -7.52
N PRO A 19 53.27 12.72 -6.43
CA PRO A 19 52.49 12.73 -5.17
C PRO A 19 52.29 14.10 -4.42
N PHE A 20 51.50 14.05 -3.34
CA PHE A 20 51.43 14.89 -2.11
C PHE A 20 52.20 16.22 -1.98
N LYS A 21 51.51 17.29 -1.53
CA LYS A 21 51.74 17.94 -0.20
C LYS A 21 50.69 19.01 0.13
N ALA A 22 50.29 19.03 1.40
CA ALA A 22 49.40 19.99 2.06
C ALA A 22 50.20 20.98 2.92
N SER A 23 49.66 22.19 3.15
CA SER A 23 49.91 23.12 4.29
C SER A 23 49.28 24.49 3.97
N SER A 24 48.78 25.33 4.88
CA SER A 24 48.59 25.28 6.33
C SER A 24 47.61 26.39 6.77
N LYS A 25 46.91 26.12 7.88
CA LYS A 25 46.68 27.00 9.06
C LYS A 25 45.84 26.15 10.02
N ASP A 26 46.45 25.32 10.87
CA ASP A 26 46.92 25.62 12.25
C ASP A 26 45.79 26.23 13.11
N SER A 27 45.37 25.71 14.27
CA SER A 27 46.05 24.99 15.38
C SER A 27 44.94 24.39 16.30
N ARG A 28 45.06 23.33 17.12
CA ARG A 28 46.15 22.75 17.90
C ARG A 28 45.96 21.23 18.15
N LEU A 29 47.10 20.57 18.24
CA LEU A 29 47.46 19.17 18.53
C LEU A 29 47.01 18.68 19.94
N PHE A 30 46.49 17.44 20.11
CA PHE A 30 47.16 16.11 20.25
C PHE A 30 47.98 16.00 21.58
N LEU A 31 48.04 14.92 22.38
CA LEU A 31 48.10 13.47 22.13
C LEU A 31 47.84 12.70 23.46
N SER A 32 47.29 11.48 23.33
CA SER A 32 47.22 10.36 24.31
C SER A 32 48.61 9.77 24.67
N PRO A 33 48.85 8.91 25.72
CA PRO A 33 48.39 7.49 25.68
C PRO A 33 48.32 6.65 27.02
N ILE A 34 47.70 5.45 26.93
CA ILE A 34 47.97 4.16 27.66
C ILE A 34 47.67 3.97 29.19
N LYS A 35 46.60 3.21 29.49
CA LYS A 35 46.45 1.94 30.29
C LYS A 35 46.96 1.81 31.78
N PRO A 36 46.59 0.74 32.54
CA PRO A 36 45.62 0.71 33.64
C PRO A 36 46.22 0.55 35.07
N ARG A 37 45.43 0.77 36.16
CA ARG A 37 45.82 0.35 37.52
C ARG A 37 44.63 0.00 38.43
N ILE A 38 44.96 -0.89 39.37
CA ILE A 38 44.15 -1.78 40.21
C ILE A 38 44.00 -1.19 41.65
N THR A 39 42.91 -1.58 42.33
CA THR A 39 42.74 -1.94 43.78
C THR A 39 42.56 -0.93 44.93
N GLN A 40 41.66 -1.35 45.84
CA GLN A 40 41.52 -1.11 47.31
C GLN A 40 40.78 0.18 47.76
N ASP A 41 39.93 0.24 48.81
CA ASP A 41 39.43 -0.75 49.80
C ASP A 41 38.26 -0.16 50.68
N ILE A 42 37.35 -1.05 51.11
CA ILE A 42 36.72 -1.24 52.46
C ILE A 42 35.78 -0.20 53.15
N LYS A 43 34.50 -0.60 53.41
CA LYS A 43 33.80 -0.81 54.74
C LYS A 43 32.27 -1.04 54.54
N SER A 44 31.74 -2.28 54.72
CA SER A 44 30.98 -2.84 55.88
C SER A 44 29.75 -2.02 56.34
N SER A 45 28.51 -2.50 56.38
CA SER A 45 28.03 -3.52 57.34
C SER A 45 26.67 -4.19 57.00
N SER A 46 26.63 -5.52 57.08
CA SER A 46 25.65 -6.44 57.71
C SER A 46 24.14 -6.10 57.83
N ASN A 47 23.27 -7.00 57.33
CA ASN A 47 22.40 -7.88 58.16
C ASN A 47 21.54 -8.86 57.30
N PHE A 48 21.69 -10.16 57.57
CA PHE A 48 20.79 -11.27 57.21
C PHE A 48 19.98 -11.70 58.46
N PRO A 49 18.84 -12.39 58.31
CA PRO A 49 18.79 -13.87 58.45
C PRO A 49 17.87 -14.56 57.40
N THR A 50 18.30 -15.58 56.64
CA THR A 50 18.31 -17.06 56.85
C THR A 50 16.96 -17.79 57.03
N ALA A 51 16.67 -18.71 56.09
CA ALA A 51 16.16 -20.10 56.27
C ALA A 51 16.10 -20.81 54.88
N THR A 52 17.08 -21.68 54.53
CA THR A 52 17.04 -23.19 54.51
C THR A 52 16.07 -23.80 53.48
N CYS A 53 16.29 -24.89 52.72
CA CYS A 53 17.34 -25.89 52.43
C CYS A 53 16.80 -26.64 51.16
N SER A 54 17.54 -27.17 50.18
CA SER A 54 18.39 -28.37 50.24
C SER A 54 18.86 -28.80 48.82
N SER A 55 20.16 -29.15 48.73
CA SER A 55 20.86 -30.17 47.91
C SER A 55 20.24 -30.69 46.59
N SER A 56 20.98 -30.81 45.47
CA SER A 56 22.12 -31.74 45.34
C SER A 56 22.90 -31.62 43.99
N SER A 57 24.24 -31.64 44.09
CA SER A 57 25.29 -32.22 43.20
C SER A 57 25.20 -32.06 41.66
N SER A 58 26.09 -31.30 40.99
CA SER A 58 27.49 -31.62 40.55
C SER A 58 27.56 -32.80 39.56
N THR A 59 28.25 -32.86 38.41
CA THR A 59 29.41 -32.17 37.76
C THR A 59 29.41 -32.76 36.31
N THR A 60 29.91 -32.16 35.21
CA THR A 60 31.32 -31.97 34.84
C THR A 60 31.40 -31.33 33.44
N ASN A 61 32.39 -30.45 33.25
CA ASN A 61 32.76 -29.74 32.01
C ASN A 61 33.43 -30.64 30.95
N LYS A 62 33.39 -30.25 29.65
CA LYS A 62 34.59 -30.05 28.79
C LYS A 62 34.30 -29.48 27.36
N LEU A 63 34.91 -28.31 27.10
CA LEU A 63 35.65 -27.80 25.92
C LEU A 63 35.06 -27.75 24.46
N THR A 64 34.91 -26.51 23.95
CA THR A 64 35.47 -25.84 22.71
C THR A 64 36.12 -26.69 21.60
N LEU A 65 35.95 -26.54 20.26
CA LEU A 65 36.03 -25.38 19.29
C LEU A 65 35.48 -25.80 17.86
N PRO A 66 35.32 -24.87 16.86
CA PRO A 66 34.81 -25.05 15.46
C PRO A 66 35.96 -25.14 14.40
N PRO A 67 35.85 -24.92 13.05
CA PRO A 67 34.75 -24.65 12.10
C PRO A 67 34.80 -25.48 10.77
N GLY A 68 33.84 -25.29 9.83
CA GLY A 68 33.94 -25.87 8.47
C GLY A 68 32.98 -25.28 7.43
N LEU A 69 33.52 -24.47 6.52
CA LEU A 69 32.93 -23.98 5.27
C LEU A 69 32.73 -25.12 4.27
N TYR A 70 31.59 -25.18 3.58
CA TYR A 70 31.51 -25.53 2.15
C TYR A 70 30.24 -24.94 1.55
N GLY A 71 30.40 -24.17 0.47
CA GLY A 71 29.31 -23.78 -0.40
C GLY A 71 29.03 -24.87 -1.42
N GLU A 72 27.77 -25.06 -1.76
CA GLU A 72 27.38 -25.61 -3.05
C GLU A 72 26.23 -24.80 -3.66
N SER A 73 26.38 -24.57 -4.96
CA SER A 73 25.50 -23.82 -5.82
C SER A 73 24.49 -24.72 -6.53
N MET A 74 23.31 -24.16 -6.77
CA MET A 74 22.51 -24.28 -8.00
C MET A 74 21.66 -25.54 -8.22
N PHE A 75 20.34 -25.28 -8.31
CA PHE A 75 19.33 -26.00 -9.10
C PHE A 75 19.31 -27.53 -9.01
N SER A 76 18.46 -28.05 -8.12
CA SER A 76 17.39 -29.01 -8.44
C SER A 76 16.80 -29.58 -7.15
N LYS A 77 15.50 -29.31 -6.92
CA LYS A 77 14.54 -30.22 -6.27
C LYS A 77 13.15 -29.57 -6.23
N PRO A 78 12.09 -30.32 -6.56
CA PRO A 78 10.72 -29.81 -6.47
C PRO A 78 10.33 -29.72 -4.99
N LEU A 79 10.01 -28.51 -4.52
CA LEU A 79 9.52 -28.30 -3.16
C LEU A 79 8.04 -28.73 -3.09
N LEU A 80 7.85 -30.00 -2.77
CA LEU A 80 6.69 -30.47 -2.00
C LEU A 80 6.87 -29.97 -0.55
N PHE A 81 6.13 -28.93 -0.19
CA PHE A 81 5.90 -28.46 1.18
C PHE A 81 4.46 -27.97 1.25
N GLY A 82 3.64 -28.26 2.26
CA GLY A 82 3.84 -29.01 3.49
C GLY A 82 2.47 -29.25 4.13
N GLN A 83 2.29 -30.42 4.74
CA GLN A 83 1.04 -30.89 5.33
C GLN A 83 0.97 -30.60 6.85
N HIS A 84 1.76 -29.64 7.33
CA HIS A 84 1.82 -29.23 8.73
C HIS A 84 1.15 -27.87 8.92
N ASP A 85 -0.19 -27.85 8.88
CA ASP A 85 -1.00 -26.88 9.65
C ASP A 85 -2.50 -27.26 9.76
N ARG A 86 -2.87 -28.49 9.39
CA ARG A 86 -4.28 -28.92 9.39
C ARG A 86 -4.85 -29.22 10.78
N ASN A 87 -4.01 -29.36 11.81
CA ASN A 87 -4.44 -29.82 13.13
C ASN A 87 -4.69 -28.67 14.12
N SER A 88 -4.08 -27.50 13.93
CA SER A 88 -4.27 -26.32 14.79
C SER A 88 -5.67 -25.70 14.60
N VAL A 89 -6.15 -25.63 13.34
CA VAL A 89 -7.47 -25.07 12.99
C VAL A 89 -8.63 -25.93 13.49
N ARG A 90 -8.46 -27.26 13.55
CA ARG A 90 -9.52 -28.18 13.99
C ARG A 90 -9.76 -28.13 15.50
N ALA A 91 -8.71 -27.88 16.28
CA ALA A 91 -8.80 -27.76 17.74
C ALA A 91 -9.54 -26.48 18.17
N SER A 92 -9.33 -25.37 17.47
CA SER A 92 -10.04 -24.11 17.75
C SER A 92 -11.54 -24.17 17.39
N ALA A 93 -11.90 -24.96 16.37
CA ALA A 93 -13.29 -25.16 15.97
C ALA A 93 -14.09 -26.06 16.93
N GLN A 94 -13.43 -27.02 17.62
CA GLN A 94 -14.10 -27.87 18.62
C GLN A 94 -14.32 -27.15 19.95
N ALA A 95 -13.39 -26.28 20.37
CA ALA A 95 -13.52 -25.55 21.65
C ALA A 95 -14.59 -24.44 21.62
N GLN A 96 -14.99 -23.94 20.45
CA GLN A 96 -16.06 -22.94 20.31
C GLN A 96 -17.46 -23.55 20.08
N ALA A 97 -17.56 -24.87 19.89
CA ALA A 97 -18.83 -25.56 19.62
C ALA A 97 -19.53 -26.12 20.87
N GLU A 98 -18.88 -26.12 22.04
CA GLU A 98 -19.42 -26.71 23.29
C GLU A 98 -20.16 -25.71 24.21
N GLY A 99 -20.43 -24.47 23.75
CA GLY A 99 -20.88 -23.37 24.62
C GLY A 99 -22.14 -22.62 24.21
N SER A 100 -23.01 -23.14 23.34
CA SER A 100 -24.26 -22.45 23.02
C SER A 100 -25.45 -23.40 22.87
N ASP A 101 -26.44 -23.20 23.74
CA ASP A 101 -27.69 -23.94 23.81
C ASP A 101 -28.40 -24.08 22.47
N SER A 102 -28.79 -25.32 22.18
CA SER A 102 -29.54 -25.74 21.00
C SER A 102 -31.00 -25.29 21.08
N VAL A 103 -31.44 -24.45 20.14
CA VAL A 103 -32.86 -24.26 19.80
C VAL A 103 -33.15 -25.09 18.53
N PRO A 104 -34.07 -26.07 18.56
CA PRO A 104 -34.36 -26.88 17.39
C PRO A 104 -35.28 -26.11 16.43
N LEU A 105 -34.74 -25.66 15.29
CA LEU A 105 -35.56 -25.14 14.19
C LEU A 105 -36.18 -26.32 13.44
N ALA A 106 -37.46 -26.57 13.71
CA ALA A 106 -38.24 -27.60 13.04
C ALA A 106 -38.34 -27.32 11.53
N ASN A 107 -37.98 -28.33 10.75
CA ASN A 107 -38.23 -28.42 9.32
C ASN A 107 -39.74 -28.31 9.03
N SER A 108 -40.11 -27.29 8.25
CA SER A 108 -41.39 -27.24 7.53
C SER A 108 -41.14 -26.66 6.15
N GLN A 109 -40.48 -27.45 5.30
CA GLN A 109 -40.51 -27.21 3.86
C GLN A 109 -41.88 -27.64 3.33
N VAL A 110 -42.80 -26.69 3.24
CA VAL A 110 -43.89 -26.77 2.26
C VAL A 110 -43.33 -26.22 0.96
N GLY A 111 -42.96 -27.14 0.06
CA GLY A 111 -42.49 -26.82 -1.28
C GLY A 111 -43.60 -26.18 -2.11
N LEU A 112 -43.52 -24.86 -2.26
CA LEU A 112 -44.07 -24.15 -3.41
C LEU A 112 -42.87 -23.72 -4.26
N SER A 113 -42.44 -24.59 -5.16
CA SER A 113 -41.45 -24.27 -6.19
C SER A 113 -42.09 -23.31 -7.20
N VAL A 114 -42.14 -22.03 -6.85
CA VAL A 114 -42.35 -20.97 -7.84
C VAL A 114 -41.18 -21.05 -8.82
N PRO A 115 -41.41 -21.19 -10.13
CA PRO A 115 -40.33 -21.18 -11.09
C PRO A 115 -39.56 -19.87 -10.94
N ASP A 116 -38.28 -19.95 -10.56
CA ASP A 116 -37.39 -18.80 -10.57
C ASP A 116 -37.42 -18.19 -11.98
N SER A 117 -38.11 -17.06 -12.12
CA SER A 117 -38.27 -16.40 -13.40
C SER A 117 -36.88 -16.06 -13.96
N VAL A 118 -36.72 -16.06 -15.28
CA VAL A 118 -35.44 -15.68 -15.92
C VAL A 118 -34.98 -14.32 -15.41
N PHE A 119 -35.92 -13.40 -15.20
CA PHE A 119 -35.66 -12.09 -14.60
C PHE A 119 -35.08 -12.18 -13.19
N ALA A 120 -35.60 -13.05 -12.32
CA ALA A 120 -35.06 -13.24 -10.97
C ALA A 120 -33.62 -13.80 -11.02
N LYS A 121 -33.34 -14.76 -11.91
CA LYS A 121 -32.00 -15.31 -12.09
C LYS A 121 -30.99 -14.26 -12.58
N VAL A 122 -31.37 -13.47 -13.58
CA VAL A 122 -30.55 -12.36 -14.10
C VAL A 122 -30.29 -11.32 -13.02
N THR A 123 -31.33 -10.92 -12.27
CA THR A 123 -31.21 -9.93 -11.20
C THR A 123 -30.28 -10.38 -10.08
N ARG A 124 -30.39 -11.65 -9.64
CA ARG A 124 -29.45 -12.23 -8.66
C ARG A 124 -28.01 -12.23 -9.19
N PHE A 125 -27.80 -12.64 -10.44
CA PHE A 125 -26.47 -12.63 -11.05
C PHE A 125 -25.87 -11.23 -11.12
N LEU A 126 -26.64 -10.22 -11.53
CA LEU A 126 -26.19 -8.83 -11.56
C LEU A 126 -25.82 -8.31 -10.16
N TYR A 127 -26.61 -8.66 -9.15
CA TYR A 127 -26.31 -8.33 -7.77
C TYR A 127 -25.03 -9.00 -7.27
N THR A 128 -24.80 -10.26 -7.66
CA THR A 128 -23.55 -10.96 -7.37
C THR A 128 -22.35 -10.32 -8.08
N CYS A 129 -22.50 -9.87 -9.34
CA CYS A 129 -21.47 -9.09 -10.04
C CYS A 129 -21.18 -7.75 -9.33
N TYR A 130 -22.22 -7.06 -8.84
CA TYR A 130 -22.07 -5.85 -8.04
C TYR A 130 -21.28 -6.12 -6.74
N LYS A 131 -21.60 -7.20 -6.01
CA LYS A 131 -20.81 -7.63 -4.84
C LYS A 131 -19.36 -7.93 -5.22
N PHE A 132 -19.14 -8.61 -6.34
CA PHE A 132 -17.82 -9.01 -6.82
C PHE A 132 -16.95 -7.79 -7.16
N ALA A 133 -17.53 -6.75 -7.76
CA ALA A 133 -16.84 -5.50 -8.06
C ALA A 133 -16.40 -4.73 -6.81
N ARG A 134 -17.10 -4.88 -5.68
CA ARG A 134 -16.86 -4.14 -4.42
C ARG A 134 -16.83 -2.60 -4.60
N PRO A 135 -17.92 -1.96 -5.06
CA PRO A 135 -17.96 -0.50 -5.28
C PRO A 135 -17.60 0.33 -4.05
N TYR A 136 -17.90 -0.16 -2.85
CA TYR A 136 -17.51 0.52 -1.61
C TYR A 136 -15.98 0.68 -1.46
N ALA A 137 -15.20 -0.28 -1.98
CA ALA A 137 -13.74 -0.24 -1.98
C ALA A 137 -13.17 0.65 -3.11
N MET A 138 -14.01 1.03 -4.07
CA MET A 138 -13.65 1.87 -5.22
C MET A 138 -13.99 3.36 -5.01
N ARG A 139 -14.64 3.73 -3.90
CA ARG A 139 -15.10 5.11 -3.67
C ARG A 139 -13.98 6.13 -3.83
N GLN A 140 -12.82 5.88 -3.20
CA GLN A 140 -11.67 6.78 -3.31
C GLN A 140 -11.17 6.90 -4.76
N SER A 141 -11.12 5.80 -5.49
CA SER A 141 -10.69 5.77 -6.88
C SER A 141 -11.63 6.55 -7.82
N ILE A 142 -12.94 6.42 -7.61
CA ILE A 142 -13.94 7.14 -8.39
C ILE A 142 -13.81 8.65 -8.09
N ILE A 143 -13.76 9.03 -6.81
CA ILE A 143 -13.61 10.43 -6.39
C ILE A 143 -12.32 11.02 -6.97
N SER A 144 -11.18 10.35 -6.78
CA SER A 144 -9.89 10.83 -7.31
C SER A 144 -9.91 10.99 -8.84
N THR A 145 -10.44 10.01 -9.57
CA THR A 145 -10.54 10.09 -11.05
C THR A 145 -11.38 11.29 -11.48
N VAL A 146 -12.55 11.48 -10.88
CA VAL A 146 -13.44 12.61 -11.20
C VAL A 146 -12.77 13.94 -10.86
N CYS A 147 -12.13 14.05 -9.71
CA CYS A 147 -11.48 15.28 -9.26
C CYS A 147 -10.21 15.63 -10.05
N LEU A 148 -9.38 14.64 -10.42
CA LEU A 148 -8.22 14.87 -11.28
C LEU A 148 -8.65 15.37 -12.66
N TYR A 149 -9.70 14.77 -13.24
CA TYR A 149 -10.28 15.23 -14.50
C TYR A 149 -10.88 16.64 -14.36
N ALA A 150 -11.64 16.89 -13.28
CA ALA A 150 -12.23 18.18 -12.98
C ALA A 150 -11.16 19.28 -12.83
N ARG A 151 -10.01 18.98 -12.20
CA ARG A 151 -8.90 19.93 -12.08
C ARG A 151 -8.44 20.43 -13.45
N VAL A 152 -8.24 19.51 -14.40
CA VAL A 152 -7.79 19.87 -15.75
C VAL A 152 -8.81 20.76 -16.46
N LEU A 153 -10.11 20.53 -16.24
CA LEU A 153 -11.17 21.41 -16.76
C LEU A 153 -11.20 22.78 -16.09
N VAL A 154 -11.01 22.85 -14.77
CA VAL A 154 -10.98 24.11 -14.02
C VAL A 154 -9.79 24.99 -14.44
N GLU A 155 -8.64 24.39 -14.77
CA GLU A 155 -7.49 25.11 -15.31
C GLU A 155 -7.69 25.57 -16.76
N ASN A 156 -8.63 24.97 -17.49
CA ASN A 156 -8.85 25.23 -18.91
C ASN A 156 -10.34 25.46 -19.26
N PRO A 157 -11.02 26.43 -18.60
CA PRO A 157 -12.46 26.63 -18.76
C PRO A 157 -12.86 26.95 -20.21
N GLN A 158 -11.98 27.61 -20.96
CA GLN A 158 -12.18 27.94 -22.37
C GLN A 158 -12.25 26.73 -23.30
N LEU A 159 -11.72 25.58 -22.88
CA LEU A 159 -11.73 24.34 -23.67
C LEU A 159 -12.92 23.44 -23.35
N PHE A 160 -13.75 23.83 -22.38
CA PHE A 160 -14.90 23.04 -21.96
C PHE A 160 -15.93 22.86 -23.08
N LYS A 161 -16.31 21.61 -23.33
CA LYS A 161 -17.38 21.25 -24.27
C LYS A 161 -18.22 20.13 -23.68
N TRP A 162 -19.54 20.21 -23.81
CA TRP A 162 -20.47 19.15 -23.39
C TRP A 162 -20.16 17.79 -24.04
N SER A 163 -19.69 17.79 -25.28
CA SER A 163 -19.26 16.58 -25.98
C SER A 163 -18.05 15.91 -25.32
N LEU A 164 -17.20 16.67 -24.63
CA LEU A 164 -16.06 16.12 -23.91
C LEU A 164 -16.51 15.39 -22.64
N LEU A 165 -17.50 15.93 -21.91
CA LEU A 165 -18.09 15.23 -20.76
C LEU A 165 -18.73 13.89 -21.18
N LEU A 166 -19.41 13.86 -22.31
CA LEU A 166 -19.95 12.60 -22.86
C LEU A 166 -18.85 11.60 -23.23
N LYS A 167 -17.69 12.08 -23.71
CA LYS A 167 -16.51 11.24 -23.96
C LYS A 167 -15.80 10.80 -22.68
N ALA A 168 -15.87 11.57 -21.60
CA ALA A 168 -15.26 11.20 -20.32
C ALA A 168 -15.96 10.00 -19.66
N PHE A 169 -17.26 9.81 -19.91
CA PHE A 169 -18.04 8.74 -19.30
C PHE A 169 -17.55 7.32 -19.67
N PRO A 170 -17.30 6.97 -20.95
CA PRO A 170 -16.65 5.71 -21.29
C PRO A 170 -15.27 5.54 -20.64
N GLY A 171 -14.47 6.61 -20.54
CA GLY A 171 -13.18 6.58 -19.83
C GLY A 171 -13.33 6.20 -18.35
N LEU A 172 -14.33 6.76 -17.66
CA LEU A 172 -14.65 6.39 -16.28
C LEU A 172 -15.09 4.93 -16.16
N ILE A 173 -15.84 4.40 -17.14
CA ILE A 173 -16.19 2.97 -17.20
C ILE A 173 -14.91 2.13 -17.32
N ALA A 174 -13.97 2.50 -18.20
CA ALA A 174 -12.72 1.76 -18.35
C ALA A 174 -11.91 1.72 -17.04
N VAL A 175 -11.86 2.85 -16.31
CA VAL A 175 -11.25 2.92 -14.97
C VAL A 175 -11.97 2.00 -13.98
N PHE A 176 -13.31 2.02 -13.95
CA PHE A 176 -14.11 1.15 -13.09
C PHE A 176 -13.87 -0.34 -13.39
N LEU A 177 -13.75 -0.71 -14.66
CA LEU A 177 -13.42 -2.08 -15.09
C LEU A 177 -12.01 -2.47 -14.60
N ALA A 178 -11.02 -1.57 -14.65
CA ALA A 178 -9.68 -1.86 -14.13
C ALA A 178 -9.67 -2.12 -12.61
N TYR A 179 -10.51 -1.43 -11.84
CA TYR A 179 -10.69 -1.74 -10.41
C TYR A 179 -11.47 -3.00 -10.16
N THR A 180 -12.47 -3.30 -11.00
CA THR A 180 -13.24 -4.55 -10.92
C THR A 180 -12.30 -5.72 -11.17
N TYR A 181 -11.43 -5.59 -12.17
CA TYR A 181 -10.35 -6.52 -12.44
C TYR A 181 -9.42 -6.70 -11.24
N TYR A 182 -8.97 -5.61 -10.61
CA TYR A 182 -8.13 -5.67 -9.41
C TYR A 182 -8.82 -6.43 -8.26
N ASN A 183 -10.05 -6.05 -7.92
CA ASN A 183 -10.83 -6.66 -6.84
C ASN A 183 -11.17 -8.13 -7.14
N GLY A 184 -11.49 -8.44 -8.39
CA GLY A 184 -11.81 -9.79 -8.84
C GLY A 184 -10.60 -10.70 -8.82
N THR A 185 -9.48 -10.25 -9.37
CA THR A 185 -8.20 -10.98 -9.34
C THR A 185 -7.75 -11.23 -7.90
N ASN A 186 -7.90 -10.23 -7.02
CA ASN A 186 -7.58 -10.39 -5.61
C ASN A 186 -8.41 -11.50 -4.95
N GLN A 187 -9.73 -11.53 -5.17
CA GLN A 187 -10.62 -12.57 -4.64
C GLN A 187 -10.33 -13.96 -5.21
N ILE A 188 -10.04 -14.05 -6.52
CA ILE A 188 -9.71 -15.32 -7.19
C ILE A 188 -8.51 -15.99 -6.50
N PHE A 189 -7.44 -15.23 -6.25
CA PHE A 189 -6.22 -15.76 -5.63
C PHE A 189 -6.30 -15.87 -4.10
N ASP A 190 -7.34 -15.33 -3.47
CA ASP A 190 -7.54 -15.36 -2.02
C ASP A 190 -8.73 -16.19 -1.58
N ILE A 191 -9.37 -16.95 -2.49
CA ILE A 191 -10.62 -17.66 -2.21
C ILE A 191 -10.57 -18.48 -0.91
N ASP A 192 -9.46 -19.16 -0.63
CA ASP A 192 -9.33 -19.97 0.59
C ASP A 192 -9.11 -19.15 1.86
N ILE A 193 -8.45 -17.99 1.75
CA ILE A 193 -8.26 -17.03 2.85
C ILE A 193 -9.59 -16.33 3.14
N ASP A 194 -10.29 -15.89 2.10
CA ASP A 194 -11.55 -15.16 2.22
C ASP A 194 -12.71 -16.08 2.68
N LYS A 195 -12.63 -17.41 2.54
CA LYS A 195 -13.57 -18.33 3.20
C LYS A 195 -13.61 -18.19 4.72
N VAL A 196 -12.46 -17.85 5.33
CA VAL A 196 -12.37 -17.63 6.78
C VAL A 196 -12.65 -16.17 7.10
N ASN A 197 -12.00 -15.24 6.40
CA ASN A 197 -12.01 -13.83 6.79
C ASN A 197 -13.22 -13.04 6.26
N LYS A 198 -13.76 -13.43 5.10
CA LYS A 198 -14.83 -12.70 4.38
C LYS A 198 -15.82 -13.68 3.73
N PRO A 199 -16.48 -14.56 4.50
CA PRO A 199 -17.35 -15.61 3.97
C PRO A 199 -18.54 -15.09 3.17
N TYR A 200 -18.90 -13.81 3.34
CA TYR A 200 -19.98 -13.14 2.62
C TYR A 200 -19.62 -12.74 1.17
N LEU A 201 -18.35 -12.85 0.76
CA LEU A 201 -17.94 -12.51 -0.61
C LEU A 201 -18.44 -13.56 -1.62
N PRO A 202 -18.70 -13.16 -2.89
CA PRO A 202 -19.32 -14.04 -3.88
C PRO A 202 -18.63 -15.38 -4.12
N LEU A 203 -17.29 -15.39 -4.17
CA LEU A 203 -16.49 -16.60 -4.39
C LEU A 203 -16.50 -17.52 -3.15
N PRO A 204 -16.14 -17.04 -1.94
CA PRO A 204 -16.27 -17.82 -0.70
C PRO A 204 -17.67 -18.36 -0.42
N ALA A 205 -18.71 -17.56 -0.66
CA ALA A 205 -20.11 -17.93 -0.43
C ALA A 205 -20.65 -18.93 -1.45
N GLY A 206 -19.91 -19.22 -2.53
CA GLY A 206 -20.38 -20.06 -3.62
C GLY A 206 -21.42 -19.41 -4.54
N GLU A 207 -21.67 -18.10 -4.40
CA GLU A 207 -22.54 -17.33 -5.31
C GLU A 207 -21.92 -17.20 -6.73
N LEU A 208 -20.59 -17.21 -6.83
CA LEU A 208 -19.84 -17.32 -8.08
C LEU A 208 -18.91 -18.52 -8.07
N THR A 209 -18.93 -19.28 -9.16
CA THR A 209 -17.89 -20.28 -9.44
C THR A 209 -16.57 -19.61 -9.82
N LEU A 210 -15.46 -20.31 -9.59
CA LEU A 210 -14.12 -19.85 -10.00
C LEU A 210 -14.05 -19.56 -11.51
N LYS A 211 -14.72 -20.38 -12.33
CA LYS A 211 -14.78 -20.21 -13.79
C LYS A 211 -15.51 -18.92 -14.18
N GLN A 212 -16.64 -18.62 -13.52
CA GLN A 212 -17.37 -17.37 -13.75
C GLN A 212 -16.54 -16.15 -13.34
N ALA A 213 -15.84 -16.20 -12.20
CA ALA A 213 -14.96 -15.13 -11.78
C ALA A 213 -13.84 -14.86 -12.79
N TRP A 214 -13.21 -15.90 -13.35
CA TRP A 214 -12.24 -15.75 -14.43
C TRP A 214 -12.83 -15.11 -15.70
N TYR A 215 -14.05 -15.47 -16.09
CA TYR A 215 -14.72 -14.82 -17.21
C TYR A 215 -15.00 -13.34 -16.95
N LEU A 216 -15.38 -12.96 -15.73
CA LEU A 216 -15.61 -11.56 -15.36
C LEU A 216 -14.32 -10.74 -15.45
N VAL A 217 -13.20 -11.21 -14.89
CA VAL A 217 -11.94 -10.45 -14.94
C VAL A 217 -11.35 -10.38 -16.35
N ILE A 218 -11.54 -11.40 -17.19
CA ILE A 218 -11.17 -11.35 -18.61
C ILE A 218 -12.06 -10.34 -19.36
N PHE A 219 -13.36 -10.35 -19.07
CA PHE A 219 -14.30 -9.37 -19.62
C PHE A 219 -13.89 -7.95 -19.25
N ASP A 220 -13.50 -7.68 -17.99
CA ASP A 220 -13.07 -6.36 -17.55
C ASP A 220 -11.89 -5.83 -18.37
N ILE A 221 -10.89 -6.68 -18.63
CA ILE A 221 -9.73 -6.33 -19.47
C ILE A 221 -10.17 -6.03 -20.91
N VAL A 222 -10.92 -6.96 -21.53
CA VAL A 222 -11.30 -6.86 -22.94
C VAL A 222 -12.21 -5.66 -23.16
N ALA A 223 -13.20 -5.44 -22.30
CA ALA A 223 -14.12 -4.32 -22.36
C ALA A 223 -13.38 -2.99 -22.14
N GLY A 224 -12.49 -2.91 -21.14
CA GLY A 224 -11.68 -1.72 -20.89
C GLY A 224 -10.81 -1.33 -22.08
N LEU A 225 -10.06 -2.29 -22.64
CA LEU A 225 -9.22 -2.06 -23.82
C LEU A 225 -10.06 -1.72 -25.07
N SER A 226 -11.23 -2.33 -25.22
CA SER A 226 -12.15 -2.02 -26.32
C SER A 226 -12.65 -0.58 -26.22
N ILE A 227 -13.00 -0.11 -25.02
CA ILE A 227 -13.39 1.29 -24.80
C ILE A 227 -12.24 2.23 -25.20
N LEU A 228 -11.02 1.98 -24.73
CA LEU A 228 -9.85 2.80 -25.10
C LEU A 228 -9.65 2.84 -26.62
N ARG A 229 -9.78 1.68 -27.29
CA ARG A 229 -9.65 1.58 -28.74
C ARG A 229 -10.74 2.37 -29.48
N LEU A 230 -12.00 2.25 -29.06
CA LEU A 230 -13.16 2.94 -29.66
C LEU A 230 -13.09 4.45 -29.44
N MET A 231 -12.54 4.88 -28.31
CA MET A 231 -12.28 6.29 -28.01
C MET A 231 -11.08 6.87 -28.76
N ASN A 232 -10.33 6.04 -29.51
CA ASN A 232 -9.07 6.41 -30.12
C ASN A 232 -8.06 6.95 -29.09
N ALA A 233 -7.99 6.32 -27.91
CA ALA A 233 -6.99 6.64 -26.91
C ALA A 233 -5.59 6.53 -27.52
N ASP A 234 -4.71 7.46 -27.14
CA ASP A 234 -3.33 7.44 -27.60
C ASP A 234 -2.54 6.26 -26.96
N LYS A 235 -1.33 6.05 -27.46
CA LYS A 235 -0.48 4.94 -27.03
C LYS A 235 -0.07 5.05 -25.56
N ILE A 236 0.21 6.25 -25.05
CA ILE A 236 0.65 6.45 -23.67
C ILE A 236 -0.50 6.18 -22.71
N THR A 237 -1.70 6.69 -22.99
CA THR A 237 -2.91 6.36 -22.21
C THR A 237 -3.13 4.84 -22.13
N THR A 238 -3.01 4.14 -23.26
CA THR A 238 -3.17 2.68 -23.31
C THR A 238 -2.08 1.94 -22.53
N ILE A 239 -0.82 2.40 -22.62
CA ILE A 239 0.29 1.83 -21.86
C ILE A 239 0.08 2.01 -20.35
N LEU A 240 -0.32 3.19 -19.90
CA LEU A 240 -0.56 3.47 -18.47
C LEU A 240 -1.71 2.60 -17.93
N TYR A 241 -2.77 2.42 -18.72
CA TYR A 241 -3.88 1.52 -18.38
C TYR A 241 -3.40 0.06 -18.22
N CYS A 242 -2.67 -0.46 -19.22
CA CYS A 242 -2.11 -1.80 -19.18
C CYS A 242 -1.11 -1.98 -18.03
N LEU A 243 -0.30 -0.96 -17.72
CA LEU A 243 0.65 -0.99 -16.63
C LEU A 243 -0.06 -1.11 -15.27
N GLY A 244 -1.19 -0.42 -15.11
CA GLY A 244 -2.07 -0.58 -13.94
C GLY A 244 -2.56 -2.02 -13.79
N LEU A 245 -3.12 -2.60 -14.86
CA LEU A 245 -3.57 -4.01 -14.87
C LEU A 245 -2.43 -4.99 -14.55
N PHE A 246 -1.26 -4.75 -15.14
CA PHE A 246 -0.07 -5.56 -14.92
C PHE A 246 0.35 -5.57 -13.45
N PHE A 247 0.49 -4.40 -12.81
CA PHE A 247 0.86 -4.33 -11.39
C PHE A 247 -0.24 -4.87 -10.47
N CYS A 248 -1.52 -4.68 -10.80
CA CYS A 248 -2.64 -5.33 -10.10
C CYS A 248 -2.51 -6.86 -10.11
N THR A 249 -2.07 -7.42 -11.24
CA THR A 249 -1.80 -8.86 -11.37
C THR A 249 -0.64 -9.26 -10.48
N LEU A 250 0.51 -8.59 -10.58
CA LEU A 250 1.71 -8.88 -9.77
C LEU A 250 1.45 -8.76 -8.26
N TYR A 251 0.55 -7.87 -7.87
CA TYR A 251 0.16 -7.68 -6.48
C TYR A 251 -0.58 -8.91 -5.91
N SER A 252 -1.41 -9.57 -6.71
CA SER A 252 -2.31 -10.65 -6.23
C SER A 252 -1.85 -12.07 -6.62
N ALA A 253 -1.25 -12.23 -7.80
CA ALA A 253 -0.96 -13.51 -8.42
C ALA A 253 0.48 -14.01 -8.16
N PRO A 254 0.70 -15.33 -8.04
CA PRO A 254 2.04 -15.92 -8.09
C PRO A 254 2.75 -15.67 -9.44
N PRO A 255 4.10 -15.66 -9.48
CA PRO A 255 5.02 -15.94 -8.38
C PRO A 255 5.31 -14.74 -7.47
N PHE A 256 4.90 -13.53 -7.83
CA PHE A 256 5.29 -12.31 -7.11
C PHE A 256 4.43 -12.05 -5.88
N ARG A 257 3.09 -12.01 -6.07
CA ARG A 257 2.10 -11.80 -5.01
C ARG A 257 2.54 -10.75 -3.98
N PHE A 258 2.83 -9.52 -4.43
CA PHE A 258 3.45 -8.49 -3.59
C PHE A 258 2.72 -8.19 -2.27
N LYS A 259 1.40 -8.41 -2.22
CA LYS A 259 0.59 -8.34 -1.00
C LYS A 259 1.11 -9.21 0.15
N GLY A 260 1.86 -10.28 -0.15
CA GLY A 260 2.44 -11.19 0.85
C GLY A 260 3.65 -10.63 1.58
N SER A 261 4.17 -9.46 1.16
CA SER A 261 5.29 -8.78 1.81
C SER A 261 4.91 -7.35 2.15
N SER A 262 5.04 -6.96 3.43
CA SER A 262 4.79 -5.58 3.85
C SER A 262 5.70 -4.57 3.14
N LEU A 263 6.96 -4.93 2.90
CA LEU A 263 7.90 -4.07 2.16
C LEU A 263 7.45 -3.87 0.71
N ALA A 264 7.12 -4.96 0.01
CA ALA A 264 6.67 -4.87 -1.37
C ALA A 264 5.35 -4.08 -1.47
N THR A 265 4.44 -4.26 -0.50
CA THR A 265 3.16 -3.55 -0.45
C THR A 265 3.36 -2.04 -0.31
N VAL A 266 4.28 -1.60 0.55
CA VAL A 266 4.59 -0.17 0.76
C VAL A 266 5.25 0.48 -0.45
N ILE A 267 5.84 -0.29 -1.36
CA ILE A 267 6.40 0.22 -2.62
C ILE A 267 5.33 0.22 -3.73
N VAL A 268 4.60 -0.89 -3.86
CA VAL A 268 3.73 -1.14 -5.01
C VAL A 268 2.42 -0.37 -4.92
N ILE A 269 1.79 -0.27 -3.75
CA ILE A 269 0.52 0.48 -3.61
C ILE A 269 0.71 1.97 -3.99
N PRO A 270 1.71 2.69 -3.46
CA PRO A 270 1.95 4.08 -3.87
C PRO A 270 2.30 4.22 -5.35
N LEU A 271 3.06 3.27 -5.91
CA LEU A 271 3.38 3.29 -7.34
C LEU A 271 2.13 3.15 -8.21
N ILE A 272 1.24 2.22 -7.90
CA ILE A 272 0.01 1.99 -8.68
C ILE A 272 -0.93 3.20 -8.53
N THR A 273 -1.30 3.52 -7.29
CA THR A 273 -2.44 4.41 -7.02
C THR A 273 -2.01 5.87 -6.83
N GLY A 274 -0.81 6.11 -6.29
CA GLY A 274 -0.26 7.46 -6.10
C GLY A 274 0.40 8.03 -7.37
N VAL A 275 1.01 7.17 -8.18
CA VAL A 275 1.80 7.58 -9.36
C VAL A 275 1.08 7.20 -10.67
N ILE A 276 1.01 5.91 -11.02
CA ILE A 276 0.55 5.45 -12.33
C ILE A 276 -0.88 5.92 -12.63
N GLN A 277 -1.80 5.72 -11.68
CA GLN A 277 -3.19 6.15 -11.84
C GLN A 277 -3.28 7.67 -11.98
N ASN A 278 -2.69 8.43 -11.05
CA ASN A 278 -2.87 9.88 -11.03
C ASN A 278 -2.29 10.53 -12.29
N ILE A 279 -1.08 10.13 -12.68
CA ILE A 279 -0.46 10.57 -13.93
C ILE A 279 -1.30 10.12 -15.12
N GLY A 280 -1.80 8.87 -15.12
CA GLY A 280 -2.65 8.35 -16.19
C GLY A 280 -3.91 9.19 -16.40
N ILE A 281 -4.62 9.54 -15.33
CA ILE A 281 -5.81 10.37 -15.42
C ILE A 281 -5.45 11.79 -15.85
N LEU A 282 -4.45 12.43 -15.24
CA LEU A 282 -4.04 13.80 -15.59
C LEU A 282 -3.57 13.90 -17.05
N TYR A 283 -2.73 12.96 -17.49
CA TYR A 283 -2.27 12.83 -18.87
C TYR A 283 -3.44 12.69 -19.85
N THR A 284 -4.30 11.69 -19.61
CA THR A 284 -5.43 11.41 -20.50
C THR A 284 -6.38 12.59 -20.57
N SER A 285 -6.61 13.26 -19.44
CA SER A 285 -7.46 14.46 -19.36
C SER A 285 -6.89 15.60 -20.21
N GLN A 286 -5.60 15.90 -20.11
CA GLN A 286 -4.96 16.94 -20.92
C GLN A 286 -4.96 16.61 -22.42
N VAL A 287 -4.59 15.38 -22.79
CA VAL A 287 -4.60 14.94 -24.19
C VAL A 287 -6.01 14.95 -24.78
N SER A 288 -7.04 14.63 -23.98
CA SER A 288 -8.44 14.72 -24.42
C SER A 288 -8.88 16.14 -24.77
N LEU A 289 -8.24 17.15 -24.17
CA LEU A 289 -8.41 18.57 -24.48
C LEU A 289 -7.51 19.06 -25.63
N GLY A 290 -6.64 18.20 -26.18
CA GLY A 290 -5.63 18.58 -27.16
C GLY A 290 -4.45 19.33 -26.57
N LEU A 291 -4.25 19.26 -25.25
CA LEU A 291 -3.13 19.89 -24.55
C LEU A 291 -1.95 18.90 -24.43
N PRO A 292 -0.70 19.38 -24.56
CA PRO A 292 0.45 18.57 -24.22
C PRO A 292 0.49 18.33 -22.70
N PHE A 293 1.05 17.20 -22.28
CA PHE A 293 1.30 16.94 -20.87
C PHE A 293 2.58 17.63 -20.41
N TRP A 294 2.54 18.29 -19.26
CA TRP A 294 3.72 18.84 -18.59
C TRP A 294 3.60 18.73 -17.07
N TRP A 295 4.75 18.67 -16.40
CA TRP A 295 4.85 18.63 -14.95
C TRP A 295 4.62 20.02 -14.35
N SER A 296 3.36 20.40 -14.16
CA SER A 296 2.99 21.63 -13.45
C SER A 296 3.11 21.45 -11.93
N PRO A 297 3.28 22.53 -11.14
CA PRO A 297 3.34 22.42 -9.68
C PRO A 297 2.11 21.71 -9.07
N PRO A 298 0.86 21.93 -9.50
CA PRO A 298 -0.30 21.16 -9.04
C PRO A 298 -0.22 19.66 -9.35
N VAL A 299 0.27 19.28 -10.54
CA VAL A 299 0.46 17.87 -10.93
C VAL A 299 1.52 17.20 -10.05
N VAL A 300 2.65 17.88 -9.82
CA VAL A 300 3.71 17.39 -8.93
C VAL A 300 3.19 17.28 -7.49
N PHE A 301 2.46 18.29 -7.03
CA PHE A 301 1.84 18.32 -5.70
C PHE A 301 0.93 17.10 -5.48
N ILE A 302 -0.11 16.91 -6.29
CA ILE A 302 -1.08 15.83 -6.04
C ILE A 302 -0.44 14.45 -6.18
N THR A 303 0.51 14.29 -7.11
CA THR A 303 1.23 13.04 -7.31
C THR A 303 2.11 12.73 -6.10
N ALA A 304 2.91 13.68 -5.62
CA ALA A 304 3.76 13.50 -4.45
C ALA A 304 2.94 13.31 -3.16
N PHE A 305 1.93 14.16 -2.95
CA PHE A 305 1.07 14.12 -1.78
C PHE A 305 0.36 12.78 -1.68
N SER A 306 -0.32 12.34 -2.74
CA SER A 306 -1.07 11.08 -2.74
C SER A 306 -0.14 9.86 -2.65
N THR A 307 1.03 9.90 -3.28
CA THR A 307 2.04 8.83 -3.17
C THR A 307 2.48 8.66 -1.73
N LEU A 308 2.85 9.75 -1.05
CA LEU A 308 3.20 9.70 0.37
C LEU A 308 2.01 9.28 1.23
N PHE A 309 0.80 9.71 0.89
CA PHE A 309 -0.43 9.29 1.58
C PHE A 309 -0.67 7.78 1.45
N PHE A 310 -0.45 7.20 0.27
CA PHE A 310 -0.55 5.75 0.08
C PHE A 310 0.54 4.98 0.81
N VAL A 311 1.74 5.54 1.01
CA VAL A 311 2.75 4.96 1.91
C VAL A 311 2.19 4.88 3.33
N ILE A 312 1.60 5.98 3.83
CA ILE A 312 1.00 6.08 5.16
C ILE A 312 -0.12 5.05 5.34
N ILE A 313 -1.03 4.95 4.37
CA ILE A 313 -2.10 3.94 4.37
C ILE A 313 -1.49 2.53 4.40
N SER A 314 -0.47 2.27 3.58
CA SER A 314 0.13 0.94 3.44
C SER A 314 0.84 0.46 4.70
N ILE A 315 1.51 1.35 5.44
CA ILE A 315 2.13 0.99 6.73
C ILE A 315 1.09 0.86 7.85
N THR A 316 -0.01 1.61 7.79
CA THR A 316 -1.03 1.64 8.85
C THR A 316 -2.03 0.49 8.73
N LYS A 317 -2.21 -0.08 7.54
CA LYS A 317 -3.25 -1.08 7.24
C LYS A 317 -3.25 -2.31 8.15
N ASP A 318 -2.07 -2.72 8.63
CA ASP A 318 -1.88 -3.93 9.44
C ASP A 318 -1.90 -3.64 10.95
N ILE A 319 -2.02 -2.37 11.38
CA ILE A 319 -2.14 -2.03 12.81
C ILE A 319 -3.36 -2.69 13.48
N PRO A 320 -4.58 -2.66 12.88
CA PRO A 320 -5.74 -3.30 13.49
C PRO A 320 -5.57 -4.80 13.71
N ASP A 321 -4.76 -5.45 12.89
CA ASP A 321 -4.60 -6.91 12.86
C ASP A 321 -3.36 -7.38 13.65
N VAL A 322 -2.62 -6.47 14.30
CA VAL A 322 -1.32 -6.75 14.94
C VAL A 322 -1.37 -7.90 15.95
N GLU A 323 -2.43 -8.00 16.75
CA GLU A 323 -2.57 -9.07 17.75
C GLU A 323 -2.80 -10.43 17.09
N GLY A 324 -3.60 -10.45 16.02
CA GLY A 324 -3.85 -11.65 15.21
C GLY A 324 -2.58 -12.10 14.49
N ASP A 325 -1.85 -11.16 13.88
CA ASP A 325 -0.60 -11.42 13.19
C ASP A 325 0.46 -12.04 14.12
N LEU A 326 0.60 -11.50 15.33
CA LEU A 326 1.54 -12.03 16.33
C LEU A 326 1.19 -13.46 16.75
N LYS A 327 -0.10 -13.77 16.96
CA LYS A 327 -0.56 -15.12 17.30
C LYS A 327 -0.27 -16.15 16.21
N HIS A 328 -0.27 -15.72 14.95
CA HIS A 328 -0.07 -16.58 13.77
C HIS A 328 1.33 -16.46 13.16
N ASN A 329 2.29 -15.81 13.84
CA ASN A 329 3.66 -15.57 13.37
C ASN A 329 3.75 -14.87 12.00
N ILE A 330 2.77 -14.01 11.68
CA ILE A 330 2.77 -13.20 10.46
C ILE A 330 3.66 -11.97 10.68
N ARG A 331 4.65 -11.79 9.80
CA ARG A 331 5.65 -10.73 9.89
C ARG A 331 5.21 -9.46 9.14
N THR A 332 4.23 -8.74 9.69
CA THR A 332 3.88 -7.39 9.21
C THR A 332 4.74 -6.32 9.85
N PHE A 333 4.76 -5.10 9.29
CA PHE A 333 5.49 -3.98 9.93
C PHE A 333 4.95 -3.65 11.32
N ALA A 334 3.62 -3.72 11.51
CA ALA A 334 3.00 -3.54 12.82
C ALA A 334 3.43 -4.64 13.81
N ALA A 335 3.48 -5.91 13.37
CA ALA A 335 3.94 -7.02 14.21
C ALA A 335 5.45 -6.94 14.53
N MET A 336 6.28 -6.51 13.57
CA MET A 336 7.73 -6.44 13.73
C MET A 336 8.20 -5.26 14.57
N PHE A 337 7.61 -4.08 14.37
CA PHE A 337 8.07 -2.83 14.99
C PHE A 337 7.13 -2.33 16.09
N GLY A 338 5.95 -2.95 16.24
CA GLY A 338 4.92 -2.57 17.19
C GLY A 338 3.96 -1.51 16.66
N ALA A 339 2.67 -1.67 16.97
CA ALA A 339 1.59 -0.77 16.58
C ALA A 339 1.87 0.70 16.92
N LYS A 340 2.36 0.97 18.13
CA LYS A 340 2.73 2.32 18.58
C LYS A 340 3.76 2.99 17.68
N ASN A 341 4.84 2.29 17.32
CA ASN A 341 5.93 2.87 16.55
C ASN A 341 5.48 3.14 15.10
N ILE A 342 4.73 2.22 14.51
CA ILE A 342 4.15 2.41 13.18
C ILE A 342 3.13 3.57 13.18
N ALA A 343 2.26 3.66 14.18
CA ALA A 343 1.30 4.76 14.32
C ALA A 343 2.00 6.12 14.46
N VAL A 344 3.06 6.21 15.26
CA VAL A 344 3.86 7.45 15.42
C VAL A 344 4.52 7.84 14.09
N ALA A 345 5.14 6.88 13.39
CA ALA A 345 5.76 7.13 12.09
C ALA A 345 4.73 7.58 11.05
N ALA A 346 3.59 6.90 10.97
CA ALA A 346 2.48 7.25 10.08
C ALA A 346 1.95 8.66 10.37
N MET A 347 1.74 9.00 11.64
CA MET A 347 1.30 10.34 12.04
C MET A 347 2.32 11.43 11.70
N GLY A 348 3.61 11.17 11.94
CA GLY A 348 4.68 12.10 11.59
C GLY A 348 4.74 12.37 10.08
N LEU A 349 4.68 11.31 9.26
CA LEU A 349 4.62 11.42 7.80
C LEU A 349 3.35 12.16 7.34
N LEU A 350 2.20 11.89 7.97
CA LEU A 350 0.93 12.53 7.64
C LEU A 350 0.98 14.04 7.90
N LEU A 351 1.53 14.47 9.05
CA LEU A 351 1.72 15.89 9.35
C LEU A 351 2.67 16.55 8.35
N ILE A 352 3.79 15.92 8.03
CA ILE A 352 4.71 16.44 7.00
C ILE A 352 3.98 16.59 5.66
N ASN A 353 3.17 15.59 5.28
CA ASN A 353 2.43 15.60 4.02
C ASN A 353 1.42 16.74 3.92
N TYR A 354 0.82 17.18 5.04
CA TYR A 354 -0.08 18.35 5.07
C TYR A 354 0.64 19.69 5.29
N LEU A 355 1.77 19.72 6.00
CA LEU A 355 2.47 20.97 6.29
C LEU A 355 3.43 21.39 5.17
N ALA A 356 4.05 20.45 4.45
CA ALA A 356 4.96 20.76 3.36
C ALA A 356 4.30 21.52 2.19
N PRO A 357 3.06 21.17 1.74
CA PRO A 357 2.35 21.93 0.72
C PRO A 357 2.04 23.36 1.12
N ILE A 358 1.80 23.62 2.42
CA ILE A 358 1.59 24.99 2.93
C ILE A 358 2.84 25.81 2.68
N ALA A 359 4.02 25.29 3.04
CA ALA A 359 5.28 25.95 2.77
C ALA A 359 5.48 26.17 1.26
N ALA A 360 5.23 25.15 0.43
CA ALA A 360 5.32 25.26 -1.02
C ALA A 360 4.39 26.35 -1.60
N ALA A 361 3.18 26.48 -1.07
CA ALA A 361 2.23 27.51 -1.49
C ALA A 361 2.67 28.93 -1.14
N PHE A 362 3.43 29.12 -0.04
CA PHE A 362 4.06 30.41 0.26
C PHE A 362 5.21 30.76 -0.69
N TYR A 363 5.99 29.76 -1.14
CA TYR A 363 7.06 29.97 -2.11
C TYR A 363 6.55 30.13 -3.55
N LEU A 364 5.41 29.49 -3.88
CA LEU A 364 4.81 29.50 -5.21
C LEU A 364 3.33 29.95 -5.17
N PRO A 365 3.04 31.19 -4.73
CA PRO A 365 1.66 31.67 -4.53
C PRO A 365 0.85 31.77 -5.83
N GLN A 366 1.53 31.82 -6.98
CA GLN A 366 0.88 31.83 -8.30
C GLN A 366 0.39 30.43 -8.72
N ALA A 367 0.94 29.37 -8.13
CA ALA A 367 0.65 27.99 -8.51
C ALA A 367 -0.42 27.33 -7.64
N PHE A 368 -0.70 27.89 -6.47
CA PHE A 368 -1.61 27.32 -5.49
C PHE A 368 -2.57 28.39 -4.95
N ASN A 369 -3.84 28.04 -4.81
CA ASN A 369 -4.82 28.86 -4.14
C ASN A 369 -4.67 28.75 -2.62
N LEU A 370 -3.82 29.62 -2.07
CA LEU A 370 -3.50 29.64 -0.63
C LEU A 370 -4.75 29.78 0.26
N LYS A 371 -5.82 30.43 -0.24
CA LYS A 371 -7.09 30.61 0.50
C LYS A 371 -7.82 29.29 0.74
N VAL A 372 -7.59 28.28 -0.11
CA VAL A 372 -8.16 26.93 0.04
C VAL A 372 -7.16 26.02 0.72
N LEU A 373 -5.91 25.98 0.23
CA LEU A 373 -4.89 25.05 0.70
C LEU A 373 -4.55 25.26 2.18
N LEU A 374 -4.29 26.51 2.61
CA LEU A 374 -3.88 26.79 4.00
C LEU A 374 -4.91 26.36 5.04
N PRO A 375 -6.17 26.83 5.02
CA PRO A 375 -7.14 26.44 6.05
C PRO A 375 -7.48 24.96 5.98
N SER A 376 -7.62 24.38 4.79
CA SER A 376 -7.96 22.95 4.65
C SER A 376 -6.88 22.04 5.22
N HIS A 377 -5.60 22.29 4.92
CA HIS A 377 -4.48 21.47 5.39
C HIS A 377 -4.25 21.63 6.90
N LEU A 378 -4.46 22.84 7.46
CA LEU A 378 -4.41 23.06 8.92
C LEU A 378 -5.54 22.31 9.63
N ILE A 379 -6.78 22.41 9.13
CA ILE A 379 -7.94 21.69 9.69
C ILE A 379 -7.70 20.18 9.66
N MET A 380 -7.25 19.64 8.51
CA MET A 380 -6.96 18.21 8.37
C MET A 380 -5.81 17.76 9.27
N SER A 381 -4.78 18.59 9.47
CA SER A 381 -3.69 18.28 10.40
C SER A 381 -4.18 18.20 11.84
N VAL A 382 -5.00 19.17 12.28
CA VAL A 382 -5.57 19.18 13.64
C VAL A 382 -6.52 18.01 13.85
N TRP A 383 -7.39 17.72 12.86
CA TRP A 383 -8.30 16.58 12.92
C TRP A 383 -7.54 15.25 12.99
N SER A 384 -6.45 15.12 12.22
CA SER A 384 -5.59 13.94 12.26
C SER A 384 -4.99 13.71 13.64
N ILE A 385 -4.53 14.77 14.32
CA ILE A 385 -4.02 14.68 15.69
C ILE A 385 -5.12 14.24 16.66
N PHE A 386 -6.34 14.73 16.49
CA PHE A 386 -7.47 14.36 17.34
C PHE A 386 -7.83 12.88 17.20
N GLU A 387 -7.97 12.37 15.98
CA GLU A 387 -8.28 10.94 15.75
C GLU A 387 -7.13 10.03 16.18
N TRP A 388 -5.87 10.45 15.94
CA TRP A 388 -4.71 9.72 16.43
C TRP A 388 -4.70 9.63 17.96
N ARG A 389 -5.01 10.73 18.68
CA ARG A 389 -5.10 10.73 20.15
C ARG A 389 -6.16 9.78 20.70
N LYS A 390 -7.30 9.61 20.00
CA LYS A 390 -8.30 8.61 20.41
C LYS A 390 -7.72 7.20 20.35
N MET A 391 -7.05 6.84 19.25
CA MET A 391 -6.39 5.53 19.12
C MET A 391 -5.30 5.32 20.18
N VAL A 392 -4.51 6.36 20.49
CA VAL A 392 -3.50 6.30 21.57
C VAL A 392 -4.16 6.05 22.93
N LYS A 393 -5.28 6.73 23.23
CA LYS A 393 -6.02 6.58 24.49
C LYS A 393 -6.56 5.16 24.69
N GLU A 394 -7.02 4.55 23.60
CA GLU A 394 -7.53 3.17 23.57
C GLU A 394 -6.41 2.12 23.41
N ASN A 395 -5.14 2.53 23.60
CA ASN A 395 -3.95 1.69 23.52
C ASN A 395 -3.87 0.86 22.23
N TYR A 396 -4.24 1.47 21.09
CA TYR A 396 -4.15 0.86 19.76
C TYR A 396 -4.95 -0.45 19.63
N ASN A 397 -6.08 -0.58 20.34
CA ASN A 397 -6.96 -1.74 20.19
C ASN A 397 -7.49 -1.86 18.74
N GLN A 398 -8.01 -3.03 18.38
CA GLN A 398 -8.46 -3.33 17.02
C GLN A 398 -9.50 -2.33 16.51
N GLU A 399 -10.48 -1.97 17.33
CA GLU A 399 -11.57 -1.06 16.96
C GLU A 399 -11.05 0.36 16.67
N SER A 400 -10.30 0.96 17.61
CA SER A 400 -9.76 2.31 17.46
C SER A 400 -8.77 2.40 16.29
N SER A 401 -7.97 1.36 16.07
CA SER A 401 -7.05 1.25 14.94
C SER A 401 -7.80 1.13 13.61
N THR A 402 -8.88 0.36 13.57
CA THR A 402 -9.75 0.26 12.40
C THR A 402 -10.39 1.61 12.09
N ASN A 403 -10.90 2.30 13.10
CA ASN A 403 -11.51 3.63 12.95
C ASN A 403 -10.50 4.65 12.41
N PHE A 404 -9.27 4.67 12.95
CA PHE A 404 -8.21 5.53 12.44
C PHE A 404 -7.84 5.20 10.99
N PHE A 405 -7.73 3.91 10.64
CA PHE A 405 -7.46 3.48 9.28
C PHE A 405 -8.56 3.92 8.30
N GLN A 406 -9.84 3.77 8.65
CA GLN A 406 -10.97 4.25 7.84
C GLN A 406 -10.96 5.78 7.72
N PHE A 407 -10.60 6.49 8.79
CA PHE A 407 -10.45 7.93 8.78
C PHE A 407 -9.37 8.41 7.78
N LEU A 408 -8.24 7.71 7.65
CA LEU A 408 -7.22 8.03 6.64
C LEU A 408 -7.79 8.02 5.20
N TRP A 409 -8.66 7.05 4.88
CA TRP A 409 -9.33 7.03 3.58
C TRP A 409 -10.26 8.23 3.37
N THR A 410 -10.94 8.67 4.43
CA THR A 410 -11.78 9.88 4.41
C THR A 410 -10.94 11.12 4.13
N LEU A 411 -9.82 11.29 4.82
CA LEU A 411 -8.89 12.41 4.58
C LEU A 411 -8.39 12.44 3.13
N LEU A 412 -7.98 11.28 2.59
CA LEU A 412 -7.51 11.21 1.20
C LEU A 412 -8.62 11.58 0.20
N MET A 413 -9.86 11.14 0.44
CA MET A 413 -11.01 11.51 -0.39
C MET A 413 -11.28 13.02 -0.33
N ILE A 414 -11.21 13.64 0.86
CA ILE A 414 -11.37 15.09 1.02
C ILE A 414 -10.28 15.85 0.26
N GLU A 415 -9.03 15.39 0.31
CA GLU A 415 -7.94 16.03 -0.45
C GLU A 415 -8.24 16.05 -1.95
N PHE A 416 -8.65 14.92 -2.52
CA PHE A 416 -9.04 14.88 -3.94
C PHE A 416 -10.22 15.80 -4.23
N LEU A 417 -11.23 15.89 -3.34
CA LEU A 417 -12.35 16.83 -3.52
C LEU A 417 -11.90 18.30 -3.52
N LEU A 418 -10.86 18.64 -2.76
CA LEU A 418 -10.29 19.99 -2.72
C LEU A 418 -9.36 20.29 -3.89
N PHE A 419 -8.69 19.27 -4.45
CA PHE A 419 -7.67 19.42 -5.47
C PHE A 419 -8.07 20.29 -6.68
N PRO A 420 -9.30 20.22 -7.25
CA PRO A 420 -9.71 21.13 -8.32
C PRO A 420 -9.58 22.61 -7.97
N PHE A 421 -9.69 22.97 -6.69
CA PHE A 421 -9.73 24.35 -6.18
C PHE A 421 -8.42 24.82 -5.54
N ILE A 422 -7.49 23.90 -5.30
CA ILE A 422 -6.11 24.16 -4.83
C ILE A 422 -5.26 24.59 -6.01
#